data_AF-A0A8S4SNU7-F1
#
_entry.id   AF-A0A8S4SNU7-F1
#
_cell.length_a   1.000
_cell.length_b   1.000
_cell.length_c   1.000
_cell.angle_alpha   90.00
_cell.angle_beta   90.00
_cell.angle_gamma   90.00
#
_symmetry.space_group_name_H-M   'P 1'
#
loop_
_entity.id
_entity.type
_entity.pdbx_description
1 polymer ?
#
loop_
_entity_poly.entity_id
_entity_poly.type
_entity_poly.pdbx_seq_one_letter_code
_entity_poly.pdbx_strand_id
1 'polypeptide(L)'
;MPRKPCYWTRKLEFELVDFVRKREFIWKPIGNTNHHIQKKYKAYAEFASNLGCDFTARSVRDRWVNIRSTFNHNLRRVDKSKEMAQSSSDIFVPCWPLWKPLQFLREATKEDSVNYDDYPMQDYKDLASKIEVKEESKPEFDTELNIRQRGERTNRPRRKSIKKLGHTSNCKKVLDNLITTMTPLLNTSSQKSQYWFFGRHVTERLSAMRKIDAECASRGIVQLLTT
;
A
#
# COMPACT_ATOMS: atom_id res chain seq x y z
N MET A 1 5.71 -3.88 23.12
CA MET A 1 6.32 -5.22 23.07
C MET A 1 6.91 -5.46 21.70
N PRO A 2 8.18 -5.88 21.58
CA PRO A 2 8.76 -6.31 20.31
C PRO A 2 7.96 -7.51 19.79
N ARG A 3 7.53 -7.47 18.53
CA ARG A 3 6.84 -8.62 17.92
C ARG A 3 7.89 -9.66 17.57
N LYS A 4 7.72 -10.89 18.06
CA LYS A 4 8.56 -12.01 17.64
C LYS A 4 8.35 -12.25 16.13
N PRO A 5 9.42 -12.50 15.35
CA PRO A 5 9.26 -12.88 13.96
C PRO A 5 8.58 -14.24 13.86
N CYS A 6 7.46 -14.32 13.15
CA CYS A 6 6.79 -15.59 12.86
C CYS A 6 7.43 -16.24 11.63
N TYR A 7 7.80 -17.51 11.74
CA TYR A 7 8.43 -18.26 10.65
C TYR A 7 7.40 -19.10 9.89
N TRP A 8 7.33 -18.91 8.57
CA TRP A 8 6.46 -19.68 7.69
C TRP A 8 7.23 -20.83 7.07
N THR A 9 6.87 -22.06 7.46
CA THR A 9 7.37 -23.25 6.79
C THR A 9 6.46 -23.58 5.59
N ARG A 10 6.99 -24.35 4.64
CA ARG A 10 6.23 -24.79 3.47
C ARG A 10 4.96 -25.57 3.84
N LYS A 11 5.00 -26.36 4.92
CA LYS A 11 3.84 -27.10 5.42
C LYS A 11 2.71 -26.15 5.85
N LEU A 12 3.06 -25.11 6.63
CA LEU A 12 2.09 -24.10 7.07
C LEU A 12 1.49 -23.30 5.90
N GLU A 13 2.26 -23.09 4.84
CA GLU A 13 1.76 -22.44 3.64
C GLU A 13 0.74 -23.30 2.90
N PHE A 14 0.99 -24.62 2.78
CA PHE A 14 -0.01 -25.53 2.22
C PHE A 14 -1.29 -25.54 3.07
N GLU A 15 -1.17 -25.64 4.39
CA GLU A 15 -2.32 -25.57 5.30
C GLU A 15 -3.10 -24.25 5.16
N LEU A 16 -2.40 -23.13 4.99
CA LEU A 16 -3.03 -21.84 4.71
C LEU A 16 -3.76 -21.83 3.37
N VAL A 17 -3.16 -22.38 2.31
CA VAL A 17 -3.79 -22.47 1.00
C VAL A 17 -5.05 -23.33 1.06
N ASP A 18 -5.00 -24.49 1.73
CA ASP A 18 -6.16 -25.36 1.90
C ASP A 18 -7.27 -24.70 2.73
N PHE A 19 -6.90 -23.99 3.80
CA PHE A 19 -7.83 -23.21 4.61
C PHE A 19 -8.54 -22.13 3.79
N VAL A 20 -7.78 -21.38 2.98
CA VAL A 20 -8.33 -20.33 2.12
C VAL A 20 -9.21 -20.94 1.04
N ARG A 21 -8.77 -22.03 0.39
CA ARG A 21 -9.55 -22.73 -0.64
C ARG A 21 -10.94 -23.11 -0.14
N LYS A 22 -11.04 -23.69 1.07
CA LYS A 22 -12.30 -24.06 1.72
C LYS A 22 -13.22 -22.87 2.04
N ARG A 23 -12.69 -21.64 2.09
CA ARG A 23 -13.42 -20.43 2.49
C ARG A 23 -13.46 -19.43 1.35
N GLU A 24 -14.43 -19.61 0.47
CA GLU A 24 -14.60 -18.82 -0.75
C GLU A 24 -14.62 -17.31 -0.51
N PHE A 25 -15.24 -16.86 0.57
CA PHE A 25 -15.32 -15.44 0.93
C PHE A 25 -13.96 -14.79 1.19
N ILE A 26 -12.88 -15.55 1.34
CA ILE A 26 -11.53 -15.02 1.51
C ILE A 26 -10.93 -14.60 0.17
N TRP A 27 -11.06 -15.45 -0.85
CA TRP A 27 -10.35 -15.31 -2.11
C TRP A 27 -11.24 -14.83 -3.28
N LYS A 28 -12.54 -15.12 -3.25
CA LYS A 28 -13.50 -14.53 -4.20
C LYS A 28 -13.62 -13.02 -3.96
N PRO A 29 -13.80 -12.21 -5.01
CA PRO A 29 -13.98 -10.76 -4.91
C PRO A 29 -15.39 -10.40 -4.41
N ILE A 30 -15.77 -10.92 -3.24
CA ILE A 30 -17.02 -10.56 -2.57
C ILE A 30 -16.81 -9.18 -1.93
N GLY A 31 -17.78 -8.28 -2.15
CA GLY A 31 -17.71 -6.82 -1.99
C GLY A 31 -16.83 -6.27 -0.86
N ASN A 32 -16.29 -5.06 -1.04
CA ASN A 32 -15.30 -4.46 -0.14
C ASN A 32 -15.92 -3.71 1.07
N THR A 33 -17.02 -4.20 1.61
CA THR A 33 -17.68 -3.60 2.79
C THR A 33 -16.88 -3.90 4.06
N ASN A 34 -16.94 -3.01 5.07
CA ASN A 34 -16.33 -3.23 6.38
C ASN A 34 -16.69 -4.61 6.98
N HIS A 35 -17.95 -5.05 6.81
CA HIS A 35 -18.40 -6.38 7.23
C HIS A 35 -17.60 -7.53 6.58
N HIS A 36 -17.36 -7.47 5.26
CA HIS A 36 -16.57 -8.49 4.56
C HIS A 36 -15.10 -8.48 4.96
N ILE A 37 -14.53 -7.28 5.17
CA ILE A 37 -13.16 -7.12 5.67
C ILE A 37 -13.03 -7.76 7.06
N GLN A 38 -13.98 -7.50 7.96
CA GLN A 38 -14.02 -8.11 9.29
C GLN A 38 -14.20 -9.62 9.24
N LYS A 39 -15.08 -10.13 8.36
CA LYS A 39 -15.28 -11.57 8.15
C LYS A 39 -14.00 -12.27 7.70
N LYS A 40 -13.26 -11.68 6.75
CA LYS A 40 -11.93 -12.16 6.33
C LYS A 40 -10.94 -12.12 7.51
N TYR A 41 -10.91 -11.02 8.25
CA TYR A 41 -10.02 -10.88 9.41
C TYR A 41 -10.30 -11.92 10.50
N LYS A 42 -11.58 -12.19 10.80
CA LYS A 42 -12.00 -13.23 11.75
C LYS A 42 -11.53 -14.62 11.31
N ALA A 43 -11.63 -14.93 10.02
CA ALA A 43 -11.10 -16.20 9.49
C ALA A 43 -9.58 -16.31 9.64
N TYR A 44 -8.83 -15.23 9.38
CA TYR A 44 -7.38 -15.24 9.62
C TYR A 44 -7.01 -15.35 11.11
N ALA A 45 -7.81 -14.76 12.00
CA ALA A 45 -7.63 -14.88 13.45
C ALA A 45 -7.85 -16.32 13.93
N GLU A 46 -8.86 -17.00 13.39
CA GLU A 46 -9.12 -18.41 13.68
C GLU A 46 -7.95 -19.30 13.22
N PHE A 47 -7.47 -19.11 11.99
CA PHE A 47 -6.30 -19.83 11.50
C PHE A 47 -5.05 -19.57 12.36
N ALA A 48 -4.81 -18.31 12.74
CA ALA A 48 -3.70 -17.96 13.62
C ALA A 48 -3.81 -18.61 15.00
N SER A 49 -5.02 -18.70 15.55
CA SER A 49 -5.27 -19.32 16.87
C SER A 49 -4.91 -20.81 16.87
N ASN A 50 -5.15 -21.50 15.75
CA ASN A 50 -4.80 -22.92 15.60
C ASN A 50 -3.28 -23.16 15.46
N LEU A 51 -2.52 -22.15 15.02
CA LEU A 51 -1.07 -22.26 14.82
C LEU A 51 -0.25 -21.92 16.08
N GLY A 52 -0.86 -21.27 17.07
CA GLY A 52 -0.22 -20.90 18.32
C GLY A 52 0.15 -19.41 18.44
N CYS A 53 0.81 -19.06 19.54
CA CYS A 53 0.96 -17.68 20.01
C CYS A 53 1.86 -16.78 19.15
N ASP A 54 2.67 -17.34 18.25
CA ASP A 54 3.55 -16.58 17.37
C ASP A 54 2.83 -16.01 16.13
N PHE A 55 1.62 -16.50 15.84
CA PHE A 55 0.86 -16.06 14.67
C PHE A 55 -0.25 -15.07 15.05
N THR A 56 -0.38 -14.02 14.24
CA THR A 56 -1.47 -13.06 14.33
C THR A 56 -2.31 -13.09 13.05
N ALA A 57 -3.57 -12.66 13.13
CA ALA A 57 -4.41 -12.49 11.95
C ALA A 57 -3.75 -11.61 10.87
N ARG A 58 -2.98 -10.59 11.29
CA ARG A 58 -2.19 -9.74 10.39
C ARG A 58 -1.10 -10.53 9.68
N SER A 59 -0.27 -11.31 10.39
CA SER A 59 0.81 -12.08 9.75
C SER A 59 0.27 -13.14 8.78
N VAL A 60 -0.86 -13.77 9.10
CA VAL A 60 -1.54 -14.72 8.21
C VAL A 60 -2.03 -14.03 6.94
N ARG A 61 -2.72 -12.89 7.08
CA ARG A 61 -3.16 -12.08 5.94
C ARG A 61 -1.98 -11.66 5.07
N ASP A 62 -0.94 -11.13 5.67
CA ASP A 62 0.22 -10.61 4.94
C ASP A 62 0.93 -11.76 4.18
N ARG A 63 1.01 -12.96 4.77
CA ARG A 63 1.51 -14.15 4.07
C ARG A 63 0.61 -14.53 2.90
N TRP A 64 -0.71 -14.56 3.09
CA TRP A 64 -1.66 -14.86 2.02
C TRP A 64 -1.54 -13.87 0.86
N VAL A 65 -1.43 -12.57 1.14
CA VAL A 65 -1.23 -11.53 0.12
C VAL A 65 0.03 -11.78 -0.68
N ASN A 66 1.13 -12.16 -0.03
CA ASN A 66 2.38 -12.51 -0.71
C ASN A 66 2.22 -13.74 -1.62
N ILE A 67 1.62 -14.82 -1.11
CA ILE A 67 1.32 -16.04 -1.89
C ILE A 67 0.49 -15.69 -3.13
N ARG A 68 -0.61 -14.94 -2.97
CA ARG A 68 -1.47 -14.54 -4.08
C ARG A 68 -0.73 -13.66 -5.11
N SER A 69 0.13 -12.76 -4.64
CA SER A 69 0.95 -11.90 -5.51
C SER A 69 1.93 -12.72 -6.36
N THR A 70 2.64 -13.68 -5.74
CA THR A 70 3.53 -14.60 -6.45
C THR A 70 2.78 -15.47 -7.45
N PHE A 71 1.58 -15.96 -7.09
CA PHE A 71 0.71 -16.68 -8.02
C PHE A 71 0.34 -15.84 -9.24
N ASN A 72 -0.18 -14.63 -9.03
CA ASN A 72 -0.58 -13.74 -10.13
C ASN A 72 0.61 -13.32 -11.01
N HIS A 73 1.80 -13.19 -10.43
CA HIS A 73 3.02 -12.97 -11.20
C HIS A 73 3.34 -14.16 -12.12
N ASN A 74 3.32 -15.38 -11.58
CA ASN A 74 3.54 -16.59 -12.37
C ASN A 74 2.45 -16.78 -13.42
N LEU A 75 1.18 -16.53 -13.08
CA LEU A 75 0.06 -16.63 -14.01
C LEU A 75 0.27 -15.75 -15.25
N ARG A 76 0.63 -14.47 -15.05
CA ARG A 76 0.97 -13.58 -16.17
C ARG A 76 2.13 -14.08 -17.04
N ARG A 77 3.11 -14.78 -16.46
CA ARG A 77 4.22 -15.36 -17.23
C ARG A 77 3.75 -16.55 -18.05
N VAL A 78 2.90 -17.40 -17.47
CA VAL A 78 2.28 -18.52 -18.18
C VAL A 78 1.43 -18.00 -19.34
N ASP A 79 0.57 -17.01 -19.10
CA ASP A 79 -0.32 -16.46 -20.14
C ASP A 79 0.49 -15.83 -21.28
N LYS A 80 1.50 -15.02 -20.96
CA LYS A 80 2.43 -14.48 -21.99
C LYS A 80 3.16 -15.57 -22.77
N SER A 81 3.62 -16.62 -22.10
CA SER A 81 4.29 -17.73 -22.81
C SER A 81 3.33 -18.47 -23.74
N LYS A 82 2.04 -18.60 -23.38
CA LYS A 82 1.04 -19.20 -24.25
C LYS A 82 0.75 -18.36 -25.49
N GLU A 83 0.71 -17.04 -25.34
CA GLU A 83 0.52 -16.12 -26.46
C GLU A 83 1.69 -16.16 -27.46
N MET A 84 2.91 -16.40 -26.96
CA MET A 84 4.14 -16.39 -27.77
C MET A 84 4.59 -17.78 -28.24
N ALA A 85 4.05 -18.87 -27.67
CA ALA A 85 4.49 -20.22 -27.95
C ALA A 85 3.94 -20.72 -29.28
N GLN A 86 4.83 -21.25 -30.14
CA GLN A 86 4.44 -21.96 -31.36
C GLN A 86 4.14 -23.44 -31.11
N SER A 87 4.64 -24.00 -30.00
CA SER A 87 4.42 -25.39 -29.59
C SER A 87 4.16 -25.50 -28.09
N SER A 88 3.40 -26.50 -27.66
CA SER A 88 3.00 -26.68 -26.25
C SER A 88 4.18 -26.94 -25.29
N SER A 89 5.34 -27.33 -25.81
CA SER A 89 6.60 -27.50 -25.08
C SER A 89 7.23 -26.19 -24.61
N ASP A 90 6.91 -25.06 -25.25
CA ASP A 90 7.54 -23.76 -24.98
C ASP A 90 6.80 -22.95 -23.91
N ILE A 91 5.65 -23.48 -23.45
CA ILE A 91 4.83 -22.84 -22.42
C ILE A 91 5.58 -22.90 -21.09
N PHE A 92 5.73 -21.73 -20.47
CA PHE A 92 6.37 -21.62 -19.17
C PHE A 92 5.58 -22.41 -18.12
N VAL A 93 6.26 -23.30 -17.39
CA VAL A 93 5.70 -24.03 -16.24
C VAL A 93 6.40 -23.54 -14.96
N PRO A 94 5.69 -22.86 -14.03
CA PRO A 94 6.30 -22.43 -12.78
C PRO A 94 6.74 -23.60 -11.91
N CYS A 95 8.00 -23.62 -11.48
CA CYS A 95 8.55 -24.61 -10.52
C CYS A 95 8.19 -24.27 -9.05
N TRP A 96 7.08 -23.55 -8.83
CA TRP A 96 6.70 -23.11 -7.49
C TRP A 96 5.77 -24.13 -6.84
N PRO A 97 6.07 -24.64 -5.63
CA PRO A 97 5.29 -25.69 -4.97
C PRO A 97 3.79 -25.43 -4.82
N LEU A 98 3.42 -24.17 -4.58
CA LEU A 98 2.03 -23.77 -4.39
C LEU A 98 1.29 -23.55 -5.71
N TRP A 99 1.96 -23.67 -6.86
CA TRP A 99 1.38 -23.42 -8.18
C TRP A 99 0.17 -24.31 -8.48
N LYS A 100 0.28 -25.63 -8.25
CA LYS A 100 -0.82 -26.58 -8.47
C LYS A 100 -1.97 -26.37 -7.47
N PRO A 101 -1.73 -26.28 -6.14
CA PRO A 101 -2.80 -26.01 -5.18
C PRO A 101 -3.57 -24.72 -5.42
N LEU A 102 -2.95 -23.69 -6.00
CA LEU A 102 -3.57 -22.38 -6.20
C LEU A 102 -4.36 -22.25 -7.52
N GLN A 103 -4.49 -23.31 -8.32
CA GLN A 103 -5.21 -23.23 -9.60
C GLN A 103 -6.69 -22.82 -9.46
N PHE A 104 -7.32 -23.09 -8.31
CA PHE A 104 -8.71 -22.66 -8.03
C PHE A 104 -8.89 -21.13 -8.11
N LEU A 105 -7.82 -20.34 -7.93
CA LEU A 105 -7.88 -18.89 -8.09
C LEU A 105 -8.13 -18.46 -9.54
N ARG A 106 -7.77 -19.31 -10.52
CA ARG A 106 -8.00 -19.03 -11.94
C ARG A 106 -9.47 -19.12 -12.31
N GLU A 107 -10.20 -20.06 -11.71
CA GLU A 107 -11.63 -20.27 -11.97
C GLU A 107 -12.48 -19.08 -11.52
N ALA A 108 -12.25 -18.52 -10.32
CA ALA A 108 -12.98 -17.30 -9.92
C ALA A 108 -12.72 -16.09 -10.81
N THR A 109 -11.56 -16.02 -11.47
CA THR A 109 -11.29 -14.88 -12.38
C THR A 109 -12.06 -15.02 -13.70
N LYS A 110 -12.49 -16.24 -14.06
CA LYS A 110 -13.26 -16.51 -15.28
C LYS A 110 -14.76 -16.42 -15.08
N GLU A 111 -15.27 -16.81 -13.91
CA GLU A 111 -16.72 -16.72 -13.63
C GLU A 111 -17.20 -15.28 -13.41
N ASP A 112 -16.33 -14.37 -12.95
CA ASP A 112 -16.67 -12.96 -12.72
C ASP A 112 -16.44 -12.06 -13.95
N SER A 113 -16.12 -12.61 -15.13
CA SER A 113 -16.24 -11.85 -16.38
C SER A 113 -17.72 -11.71 -16.72
N VAL A 114 -18.41 -10.81 -16.01
CA VAL A 114 -19.68 -10.27 -16.46
C VAL A 114 -19.45 -9.78 -17.88
N ASN A 115 -20.12 -10.44 -18.82
CA ASN A 115 -20.13 -10.09 -20.23
C ASN A 115 -20.63 -8.65 -20.35
N TYR A 116 -19.71 -7.71 -20.58
CA TYR A 116 -20.05 -6.29 -20.78
C TYR A 116 -20.62 -6.04 -22.18
N ASP A 117 -20.69 -7.05 -23.06
CA ASP A 117 -21.21 -6.91 -24.42
C ASP A 117 -22.75 -6.95 -24.52
N ASP A 118 -23.48 -7.13 -23.40
CA ASP A 118 -24.96 -7.16 -23.39
C ASP A 118 -25.60 -5.95 -22.67
N TYR A 119 -24.86 -4.86 -22.46
CA TYR A 119 -25.47 -3.60 -22.05
C TYR A 119 -25.96 -2.85 -23.30
N PRO A 120 -27.28 -2.72 -23.56
CA PRO A 120 -27.77 -1.90 -24.65
C PRO A 120 -27.33 -0.45 -24.38
N MET A 121 -26.47 0.07 -25.25
CA MET A 121 -26.03 1.45 -25.27
C MET A 121 -27.23 2.34 -25.63
N GLN A 122 -28.02 2.74 -24.63
CA GLN A 122 -29.09 3.73 -24.84
C GLN A 122 -28.49 5.10 -25.07
N ASP A 123 -28.86 5.74 -26.16
CA ASP A 123 -28.42 7.10 -26.52
C ASP A 123 -29.05 8.12 -25.55
N TYR A 124 -28.25 8.59 -24.59
CA TYR A 124 -28.72 9.49 -23.53
C TYR A 124 -28.87 10.96 -23.96
N LYS A 125 -28.89 11.26 -25.27
CA LYS A 125 -29.08 12.62 -25.76
C LYS A 125 -30.49 13.18 -25.53
N ASP A 126 -31.49 12.32 -25.33
CA ASP A 126 -32.90 12.74 -25.31
C ASP A 126 -33.52 12.88 -23.91
N LEU A 127 -32.82 12.50 -22.83
CA LEU A 127 -33.33 12.64 -21.45
C LEU A 127 -32.94 13.97 -20.76
N ALA A 128 -32.00 14.72 -21.32
CA ALA A 128 -31.56 15.99 -20.75
C ALA A 128 -32.57 17.14 -20.94
N SER A 129 -33.57 16.97 -21.81
CA SER A 129 -34.53 18.01 -22.19
C SER A 129 -35.85 17.97 -21.39
N LYS A 130 -36.01 17.06 -20.42
CA LYS A 130 -37.25 16.90 -19.62
C LYS A 130 -37.09 16.92 -18.11
N ILE A 131 -35.93 17.30 -17.58
CA ILE A 131 -35.77 17.48 -16.13
C ILE A 131 -36.09 18.95 -15.80
N GLU A 132 -37.35 19.23 -15.48
CA GLU A 132 -37.72 20.47 -14.78
C GLU A 132 -37.10 20.43 -13.37
N VAL A 133 -36.04 21.22 -13.19
CA VAL A 133 -35.40 21.44 -11.90
C VAL A 133 -36.32 22.33 -11.07
N LYS A 134 -36.89 21.76 -10.01
CA LYS A 134 -37.62 22.51 -8.98
C LYS A 134 -36.62 23.36 -8.20
N GLU A 135 -36.70 24.68 -8.34
CA GLU A 135 -35.95 25.64 -7.53
C GLU A 135 -36.37 25.54 -6.06
N GLU A 136 -35.45 25.13 -5.19
CA GLU A 136 -35.60 25.27 -3.74
C GLU A 136 -34.88 26.53 -3.27
N SER A 137 -35.61 27.32 -2.48
CA SER A 137 -35.17 28.57 -1.88
C SER A 137 -34.04 28.36 -0.88
N LYS A 138 -33.01 29.21 -0.97
CA LYS A 138 -31.87 29.26 -0.03
C LYS A 138 -32.34 29.76 1.35
N PRO A 139 -31.99 29.10 2.46
CA PRO A 139 -31.95 29.76 3.75
C PRO A 139 -30.62 30.53 3.89
N GLU A 140 -30.73 31.83 4.15
CA GLU A 140 -29.67 32.68 4.69
C GLU A 140 -29.31 32.18 6.09
N PHE A 141 -28.10 31.65 6.29
CA PHE A 141 -27.34 31.82 7.53
C PHE A 141 -25.89 31.44 7.28
N ASP A 142 -25.06 32.47 7.09
CA ASP A 142 -23.61 32.38 7.02
C ASP A 142 -23.04 31.94 8.38
N THR A 143 -22.48 30.74 8.42
CA THR A 143 -21.35 30.44 9.31
C THR A 143 -20.30 29.74 8.46
N GLU A 144 -19.20 30.45 8.21
CA GLU A 144 -18.03 30.02 7.45
C GLU A 144 -17.36 28.79 8.07
N LEU A 145 -17.91 27.60 7.80
CA LEU A 145 -17.17 26.36 7.92
C LEU A 145 -16.44 26.14 6.59
N ASN A 146 -15.16 26.52 6.54
CA ASN A 146 -14.22 26.21 5.47
C ASN A 146 -13.97 24.68 5.39
N ILE A 147 -14.99 23.93 5.03
CA ILE A 147 -14.90 22.50 4.73
C ILE A 147 -14.36 22.38 3.31
N ARG A 148 -13.07 22.05 3.20
CA ARG A 148 -12.41 21.83 1.92
C ARG A 148 -13.16 20.78 1.11
N GLN A 149 -13.58 21.15 -0.11
CA GLN A 149 -14.14 20.21 -1.06
C GLN A 149 -13.13 19.12 -1.39
N ARG A 150 -13.60 17.87 -1.35
CA ARG A 150 -12.82 16.66 -1.62
C ARG A 150 -12.45 16.61 -3.11
N GLY A 151 -11.42 17.36 -3.49
CA GLY A 151 -11.00 17.53 -4.89
C GLY A 151 -9.96 18.62 -5.11
N GLU A 152 -9.76 19.55 -4.16
CA GLU A 152 -8.74 20.58 -4.30
C GLU A 152 -7.32 19.98 -4.32
N ARG A 153 -6.60 20.29 -5.40
CA ARG A 153 -5.19 19.97 -5.56
C ARG A 153 -4.39 20.67 -4.47
N THR A 154 -3.87 19.90 -3.53
CA THR A 154 -2.83 20.40 -2.63
C THR A 154 -1.61 20.83 -3.45
N ASN A 155 -1.03 22.00 -3.14
CA ASN A 155 0.30 22.45 -3.60
C ASN A 155 1.43 21.56 -3.03
N ARG A 156 1.26 20.24 -3.07
CA ARG A 156 2.24 19.26 -2.66
C ARG A 156 3.24 19.11 -3.81
N PRO A 157 4.53 19.40 -3.60
CA PRO A 157 5.52 19.24 -4.66
C PRO A 157 5.54 17.78 -5.12
N ARG A 158 5.29 17.60 -6.42
CA ARG A 158 5.24 16.30 -7.09
C ARG A 158 6.64 15.68 -7.02
N ARG A 159 6.79 14.57 -6.30
CA ARG A 159 8.07 13.84 -6.20
C ARG A 159 8.45 13.42 -7.63
N LYS A 160 9.46 14.08 -8.20
CA LYS A 160 9.99 13.75 -9.53
C LYS A 160 10.44 12.29 -9.53
N SER A 161 10.13 11.58 -10.61
CA SER A 161 10.56 10.21 -10.84
C SER A 161 12.08 10.12 -10.70
N ILE A 162 12.54 9.26 -9.80
CA ILE A 162 13.96 8.97 -9.62
C ILE A 162 14.39 8.22 -10.88
N LYS A 163 15.04 8.93 -11.81
CA LYS A 163 15.81 8.30 -12.88
C LYS A 163 16.88 7.44 -12.22
N LYS A 164 16.93 6.14 -12.58
CA LYS A 164 18.03 5.26 -12.19
C LYS A 164 19.32 5.80 -12.80
N LEU A 165 20.07 6.59 -12.04
CA LEU A 165 21.43 6.95 -12.38
C LEU A 165 22.32 5.74 -12.08
N GLY A 166 23.20 5.43 -13.04
CA GLY A 166 24.08 4.28 -13.05
C GLY A 166 24.94 4.15 -11.79
N HIS A 167 25.58 2.99 -11.70
CA HIS A 167 26.50 2.57 -10.65
C HIS A 167 27.69 3.54 -10.51
N THR A 168 27.47 4.71 -9.91
CA THR A 168 28.53 5.54 -9.35
C THR A 168 28.67 5.14 -7.89
N SER A 169 29.89 4.75 -7.52
CA SER A 169 30.24 4.22 -6.21
C SER A 169 29.62 5.07 -5.09
N ASN A 170 28.99 4.42 -4.11
CA ASN A 170 28.41 5.10 -2.94
C ASN A 170 29.41 6.07 -2.30
N CYS A 171 30.71 5.79 -2.39
CA CYS A 171 31.80 6.65 -1.94
C CYS A 171 31.79 8.04 -2.60
N LYS A 172 31.49 8.17 -3.90
CA LYS A 172 31.38 9.47 -4.56
C LYS A 172 30.22 10.30 -4.01
N LYS A 173 29.07 9.66 -3.78
CA LYS A 173 27.92 10.34 -3.16
C LYS A 173 28.21 10.80 -1.74
N VAL A 174 28.95 9.98 -0.97
CA VAL A 174 29.39 10.36 0.38
C VAL A 174 30.33 11.55 0.33
N LEU A 175 31.31 11.56 -0.59
CA LEU A 175 32.23 12.68 -0.79
C LEU A 175 31.51 13.96 -1.25
N ASP A 176 30.61 13.86 -2.22
CA ASP A 176 29.81 15.00 -2.71
C ASP A 176 28.94 15.58 -1.60
N ASN A 177 28.33 14.72 -0.77
CA ASN A 177 27.56 15.15 0.39
C ASN A 177 28.47 15.85 1.41
N LEU A 178 29.67 15.34 1.67
CA LEU A 178 30.63 15.93 2.60
C LEU A 178 31.07 17.32 2.13
N ILE A 179 31.43 17.45 0.85
CA ILE A 179 31.80 18.73 0.23
C ILE A 179 30.64 19.73 0.30
N THR A 180 29.42 19.26 0.04
CA THR A 180 28.20 20.10 0.13
C THR A 180 27.93 20.57 1.56
N THR A 181 28.22 19.73 2.57
CA THR A 181 28.04 20.11 3.98
C THR A 181 29.14 21.03 4.52
N MET A 182 30.36 20.97 3.96
CA MET A 182 31.50 21.75 4.46
C MET A 182 31.73 23.08 3.72
N THR A 183 31.19 23.24 2.51
CA THR A 183 31.24 24.51 1.74
C THR A 183 30.66 25.73 2.48
N PRO A 184 29.59 25.62 3.29
CA PRO A 184 29.07 26.75 4.07
C PRO A 184 29.96 27.13 5.26
N LEU A 185 30.80 26.20 5.75
CA LEU A 185 31.73 26.47 6.85
C LEU A 185 32.94 27.28 6.38
N LEU A 186 33.26 27.21 5.08
CA LEU A 186 34.37 27.94 4.47
C LEU A 186 33.97 29.37 4.05
N ASN A 187 32.69 29.62 3.83
CA ASN A 187 32.16 30.96 3.51
C ASN A 187 31.57 31.61 4.76
N THR A 188 32.45 32.14 5.61
CA THR A 188 32.09 33.00 6.74
C THR A 188 31.64 34.37 6.24
N SER A 189 30.44 34.47 5.68
CA SER A 189 29.75 35.75 5.50
C SER A 189 28.27 35.64 5.84
N SER A 190 28.01 35.77 7.14
CA SER A 190 26.83 36.39 7.75
C SER A 190 25.54 36.39 6.92
N GLN A 191 24.76 35.31 6.98
CA GLN A 191 23.32 35.36 6.67
C GLN A 191 22.51 34.49 7.63
N LYS A 192 21.46 35.11 8.19
CA LYS A 192 20.49 34.63 9.17
C LYS A 192 20.15 33.13 9.04
N SER A 193 20.38 32.41 10.15
CA SER A 193 19.91 31.06 10.50
C SER A 193 19.26 30.25 9.37
N GLN A 194 20.12 29.62 8.57
CA GLN A 194 19.75 28.70 7.50
C GLN A 194 19.04 27.44 8.01
N TYR A 195 18.86 27.27 9.33
CA TYR A 195 18.35 26.06 9.99
C TYR A 195 17.02 26.25 10.74
N TRP A 196 16.27 27.35 10.52
CA TRP A 196 14.96 27.52 11.16
C TRP A 196 13.98 26.36 10.89
N PHE A 197 14.12 25.71 9.74
CA PHE A 197 13.33 24.53 9.36
C PHE A 197 13.61 23.32 10.26
N PHE A 198 14.82 23.20 10.81
CA PHE A 198 15.21 22.08 11.65
C PHE A 198 14.46 22.13 12.98
N GLY A 199 14.42 23.31 13.64
CA GLY A 199 13.67 23.51 14.87
C GLY A 199 12.18 23.18 14.70
N ARG A 200 11.58 23.64 13.59
CA ARG A 200 10.19 23.31 13.24
C ARG A 200 9.97 21.81 13.03
N HIS A 201 10.88 21.12 12.36
CA HIS A 201 10.76 19.67 12.15
C HIS A 201 10.87 18.90 13.46
N VAL A 202 11.78 19.32 14.35
CA VAL A 202 11.95 18.71 15.67
C VAL A 202 10.68 18.90 16.52
N THR A 203 10.10 20.10 16.55
CA THR A 203 8.85 20.35 17.29
C THR A 203 7.66 19.59 16.73
N GLU A 204 7.51 19.52 15.39
CA GLU A 204 6.48 18.72 14.74
C GLU A 204 6.62 17.22 15.08
N ARG A 205 7.86 16.71 15.14
CA ARG A 205 8.14 15.32 15.50
C ARG A 205 7.86 15.03 16.97
N LEU A 206 8.26 15.91 17.88
CA LEU A 206 7.98 15.76 19.31
C LEU A 206 6.47 15.85 19.59
N SER A 207 5.75 16.74 18.90
CA SER A 207 4.29 16.90 19.05
C SER A 207 3.49 15.70 18.53
N ALA A 208 4.05 14.94 17.59
CA ALA A 208 3.44 13.71 17.07
C ALA A 208 3.70 12.47 17.94
N MET A 209 4.54 12.57 18.97
CA MET A 209 4.87 11.49 19.90
C MET A 209 3.93 11.49 21.11
N ARG A 210 3.89 10.37 21.85
CA ARG A 210 3.25 10.35 23.17
C ARG A 210 4.10 11.18 24.15
N LYS A 211 3.46 11.79 25.16
CA LYS A 211 4.13 12.69 26.13
C LYS A 211 5.42 12.10 26.70
N ILE A 212 5.40 10.84 27.14
CA ILE A 212 6.55 10.14 27.73
C ILE A 212 7.69 9.96 26.72
N ASP A 213 7.38 9.62 25.47
CA ASP A 213 8.37 9.41 24.40
C ASP A 213 8.99 10.75 23.98
N ALA A 214 8.18 11.83 23.94
CA ALA A 214 8.63 13.18 23.63
C ALA A 214 9.57 13.75 24.71
N GLU A 215 9.28 13.51 26.00
CA GLU A 215 10.14 13.90 27.11
C GLU A 215 11.49 13.17 27.11
N CYS A 216 11.49 11.88 26.77
CA CYS A 216 12.73 11.12 26.66
C CYS A 216 13.59 11.63 25.49
N ALA A 217 12.97 11.86 24.32
CA ALA A 217 13.64 12.39 23.15
C ALA A 217 14.16 13.83 23.37
N SER A 218 13.40 14.69 24.05
CA SER A 218 13.81 16.06 24.33
C SER A 218 15.02 16.13 25.26
N ARG A 219 15.09 15.28 26.30
CA ARG A 219 16.27 15.16 27.17
C ARG A 219 17.52 14.75 26.39
N GLY A 220 17.40 13.78 25.47
CA GLY A 220 18.50 13.36 24.62
C GLY A 220 18.99 14.48 23.68
N ILE A 221 18.06 15.25 23.11
CA ILE A 221 18.40 16.41 22.26
C ILE A 221 19.13 17.48 23.07
N VAL A 222 18.65 17.81 24.27
CA VAL A 222 19.29 18.81 25.14
C VAL A 222 20.68 18.35 25.54
N GLN A 223 20.85 17.08 25.91
CA GLN A 223 22.14 16.52 26.29
C GLN A 223 23.19 16.65 25.18
N LEU A 224 22.81 16.42 23.93
CA LEU A 224 23.66 16.57 22.75
C LEU A 224 24.02 18.03 22.42
N LEU A 225 23.21 18.99 22.87
CA LEU A 225 23.47 20.42 22.67
C LEU A 225 24.32 21.03 23.78
N THR A 226 24.41 20.36 24.94
CA THR A 226 25.17 20.83 26.12
C THR A 226 26.59 20.25 26.21
N THR A 227 26.93 19.27 25.37
CA THR A 227 28.29 18.72 25.19
C THR A 227 28.99 19.37 24.01
#